data_AF-A0A8S3FZ68-F1
#
_entry.id   AF-A0A8S3FZ68-F1
#
_cell.length_a   1.000
_cell.length_b   1.000
_cell.length_c   1.000
_cell.angle_alpha   90.00
_cell.angle_beta   90.00
_cell.angle_gamma   90.00
#
_symmetry.space_group_name_H-M   'P 1'
#
loop_
_entity.id
_entity.type
_entity.pdbx_description
1 polymer ?
#
loop_
_entity_poly.entity_id
_entity_poly.type
_entity_poly.pdbx_seq_one_letter_code
_entity_poly.pdbx_strand_id
1 'polypeptide(L)'
;GPAFGLACGIISVIILNRINNELEVEITFTFGLAYLIFYVADAELGVSAVLALVTMGLYMSKYKYCISNNVQSSMASAWRLATFFINILIFTVTGIILARSFIGTSTTITTKDFGFSIVLYIMIHIGRIITVVILHPFMKWTGVYLSWKDCVVLIWSGLRGSMALILVLIISLDTSIDPVIRDRFLFHVSMIVLLTLVINGTSSKFVVKLLGLHHGAYD
;
A
#
# COMPACT_ATOMS: atom_id res chain seq x y z
N GLY A 1 -0.49 18.17 1.47
CA GLY A 1 0.06 16.80 1.58
C GLY A 1 1.43 16.73 0.93
N PRO A 2 1.52 16.57 -0.40
CA PRO A 2 2.79 16.38 -1.11
C PRO A 2 3.86 17.47 -0.87
N ALA A 3 3.47 18.75 -0.95
CA ALA A 3 4.40 19.86 -0.72
C ALA A 3 4.97 19.87 0.70
N PHE A 4 4.12 19.60 1.71
CA PHE A 4 4.55 19.47 3.11
C PHE A 4 5.50 18.29 3.29
N GLY A 5 5.18 17.13 2.74
CA GLY A 5 6.05 15.96 2.82
C GLY A 5 7.40 16.16 2.12
N LEU A 6 7.45 16.91 1.01
CA LEU A 6 8.72 17.31 0.38
C LEU A 6 9.54 18.22 1.30
N ALA A 7 8.92 19.24 1.92
CA ALA A 7 9.61 20.11 2.87
C ALA A 7 10.17 19.32 4.06
N CYS A 8 9.36 18.43 4.65
CA CYS A 8 9.81 17.53 5.70
C CYS A 8 10.94 16.60 5.23
N GLY A 9 10.85 16.06 4.01
CA GLY A 9 11.90 15.21 3.43
C GLY A 9 13.24 15.93 3.30
N ILE A 10 13.24 17.20 2.86
CA ILE A 10 14.45 18.04 2.80
C ILE A 10 15.06 18.21 4.20
N ILE A 11 14.22 18.58 5.18
CA ILE A 11 14.64 18.77 6.57
C ILE A 11 15.23 17.47 7.14
N SER A 12 14.58 16.34 6.88
CA SER A 12 14.99 15.00 7.33
C SER A 12 16.41 14.66 6.84
N VAL A 13 16.69 14.90 5.57
CA VAL A 13 18.00 14.63 4.95
C VAL A 13 19.08 15.53 5.56
N ILE A 14 18.78 16.81 5.81
CA ILE A 14 19.74 17.73 6.45
C ILE A 14 20.07 17.27 7.88
N ILE A 15 19.07 16.85 8.64
CA ILE A 15 19.25 16.37 10.02
C ILE A 15 20.05 15.06 10.03
N LEU A 16 19.70 14.10 9.18
CA LEU A 16 20.41 12.82 9.09
C LEU A 16 21.88 12.98 8.69
N ASN A 17 22.19 13.91 7.77
CA ASN A 17 23.59 14.23 7.45
C ASN A 17 24.39 14.78 8.66
N ARG A 18 23.72 15.38 9.66
CA ARG A 18 24.36 15.85 10.89
C ARG A 18 24.52 14.76 11.95
N ILE A 19 23.54 13.86 12.05
CA ILE A 19 23.55 12.71 12.96
C ILE A 19 24.34 11.59 12.28
N ASN A 20 25.64 11.77 12.11
CA ASN A 20 26.47 10.79 11.43
C ASN A 20 26.92 9.69 12.41
N ASN A 21 26.76 8.42 12.01
CA ASN A 21 27.40 7.21 12.57
C ASN A 21 26.80 6.58 13.84
N GLU A 22 25.54 6.85 14.18
CA GLU A 22 24.85 6.10 15.25
C GLU A 22 23.60 5.37 14.73
N LEU A 23 23.74 4.04 14.54
CA LEU A 23 22.71 3.17 13.99
C LEU A 23 21.36 3.31 14.71
N GLU A 24 21.38 3.27 16.04
CA GLU A 24 20.17 3.27 16.87
C GLU A 24 19.44 4.61 16.80
N VAL A 25 20.18 5.71 16.77
CA VAL A 25 19.63 7.07 16.70
C VAL A 25 19.01 7.33 15.34
N GLU A 26 19.70 6.99 14.24
CA GLU A 26 19.19 7.18 12.89
C GLU A 26 17.87 6.41 12.67
N ILE A 27 17.82 5.13 13.08
CA ILE A 27 16.61 4.31 12.94
C ILE A 27 15.46 4.87 13.76
N THR A 28 15.69 5.14 15.05
CA THR A 28 14.65 5.67 15.96
C THR A 28 14.13 7.02 15.47
N PHE A 29 15.03 7.87 14.98
CA PHE A 29 14.67 9.15 14.39
C PHE A 29 13.74 8.98 13.19
N THR A 30 14.00 8.03 12.27
CA THR A 30 13.10 7.81 11.13
C THR A 30 11.69 7.38 11.55
N PHE A 31 11.55 6.53 12.57
CA PHE A 31 10.25 6.13 13.09
C PHE A 31 9.52 7.29 13.78
N GLY A 32 10.22 8.02 14.66
CA GLY A 32 9.65 9.18 15.35
C GLY A 32 9.22 10.28 14.38
N LEU A 33 10.02 10.52 13.35
CA LEU A 33 9.73 11.52 12.33
C LEU A 33 8.53 11.13 11.46
N ALA A 34 8.39 9.85 11.11
CA ALA A 34 7.21 9.37 10.40
C ALA A 34 5.92 9.60 11.23
N TYR A 35 5.95 9.35 12.53
CA TYR A 35 4.79 9.63 13.39
C TYR A 35 4.51 11.13 13.52
N LEU A 36 5.56 11.95 13.70
CA LEU A 36 5.42 13.41 13.84
C LEU A 36 4.83 14.04 12.57
N ILE A 37 5.33 13.67 11.39
CA ILE A 37 4.81 14.16 10.11
C ILE A 37 3.35 13.74 9.95
N PHE A 38 2.99 12.51 10.32
CA PHE A 38 1.62 12.04 10.27
C PHE A 38 0.71 12.92 11.13
N TYR A 39 1.07 13.11 12.40
CA TYR A 39 0.28 13.89 13.35
C TYR A 39 0.12 15.35 12.91
N VAL A 40 1.21 16.02 12.53
CA VAL A 40 1.15 17.44 12.09
C VAL A 40 0.36 17.59 10.80
N ALA A 41 0.49 16.66 9.85
CA ALA A 41 -0.25 16.72 8.60
C ALA A 41 -1.77 16.57 8.82
N ASP A 42 -2.17 15.64 9.69
CA ASP A 42 -3.58 15.31 9.93
C ASP A 42 -4.24 16.32 10.89
N ALA A 43 -3.64 16.56 12.06
CA ALA A 43 -4.24 17.35 13.14
C ALA A 43 -4.14 18.87 12.92
N GLU A 44 -2.99 19.39 12.48
CA GLU A 44 -2.75 20.83 12.41
C GLU A 44 -3.04 21.41 11.03
N LEU A 45 -2.65 20.68 9.98
CA LEU A 45 -2.73 21.17 8.60
C LEU A 45 -3.97 20.70 7.84
N GLY A 46 -4.69 19.69 8.35
CA GLY A 46 -5.86 19.10 7.68
C GLY A 46 -5.56 18.56 6.28
N VAL A 47 -4.32 18.14 6.01
CA VAL A 47 -3.89 17.60 4.71
C VAL A 47 -3.67 16.10 4.81
N SER A 48 -3.76 15.38 3.68
CA SER A 48 -3.48 13.94 3.66
C SER A 48 -2.08 13.61 4.19
N ALA A 49 -2.06 13.06 5.41
CA ALA A 49 -0.85 12.62 6.11
C ALA A 49 -0.15 11.47 5.38
N VAL A 50 -0.93 10.53 4.81
CA VAL A 50 -0.40 9.41 4.02
C VAL A 50 0.39 9.92 2.81
N LEU A 51 -0.15 10.88 2.07
CA LEU A 51 0.55 11.46 0.91
C LEU A 51 1.80 12.24 1.33
N ALA A 52 1.75 12.96 2.46
CA ALA A 52 2.92 13.65 3.00
C ALA A 52 4.06 12.65 3.30
N LEU A 53 3.77 11.55 4.01
CA LEU A 53 4.74 10.50 4.31
C LEU A 53 5.30 9.82 3.07
N VAL A 54 4.46 9.51 2.09
CA VAL A 54 4.91 8.91 0.82
C VAL A 54 5.88 9.85 0.11
N THR A 55 5.56 11.14 0.02
CA THR A 55 6.47 12.11 -0.63
C THR A 55 7.78 12.30 0.12
N MET A 56 7.75 12.32 1.45
CA MET A 56 8.94 12.38 2.29
C MET A 56 9.82 11.14 2.09
N GLY A 57 9.22 9.94 2.11
CA GLY A 57 9.92 8.68 1.88
C GLY A 57 10.52 8.56 0.48
N LEU A 58 9.80 9.03 -0.56
CA LEU A 58 10.32 9.08 -1.93
C LEU A 58 11.53 10.04 -2.03
N TYR A 59 11.45 11.20 -1.37
CA TYR A 59 12.56 12.14 -1.33
C TYR A 59 13.77 11.53 -0.63
N MET A 60 13.60 10.95 0.56
CA MET A 60 14.68 10.24 1.27
C MET A 60 15.28 9.08 0.46
N SER A 61 14.44 8.35 -0.29
CA SER A 61 14.90 7.26 -1.15
C SER A 61 15.80 7.73 -2.30
N LYS A 62 15.59 8.95 -2.81
CA LYS A 62 16.46 9.57 -3.82
C LYS A 62 17.81 9.99 -3.23
N TYR A 63 17.81 10.47 -2.00
CA TYR A 63 18.99 10.97 -1.29
C TYR A 63 19.59 9.93 -0.32
N LYS A 64 19.49 8.63 -0.66
CA LYS A 64 19.99 7.52 0.18
C LYS A 64 21.47 7.64 0.54
N TYR A 65 22.28 8.27 -0.31
CA TYR A 65 23.71 8.50 -0.07
C TYR A 65 23.99 9.40 1.14
N CYS A 66 23.00 10.12 1.65
CA CYS A 66 23.08 10.90 2.89
C CYS A 66 22.92 10.06 4.16
N ILE A 67 22.52 8.79 4.05
CA ILE A 67 22.45 7.84 5.17
C ILE A 67 23.75 7.05 5.17
N SER A 68 24.35 6.84 6.35
CA SER A 68 25.61 6.09 6.48
C SER A 68 25.48 4.71 5.81
N ASN A 69 26.44 4.35 4.95
CA ASN A 69 26.37 3.14 4.12
C ASN A 69 26.26 1.86 4.98
N ASN A 70 26.80 1.90 6.20
CA ASN A 70 26.71 0.83 7.20
C ASN A 70 25.33 0.74 7.87
N VAL A 71 24.56 1.84 7.89
CA VAL A 71 23.23 1.95 8.52
C VAL A 71 22.10 1.66 7.54
N GLN A 72 22.28 1.94 6.25
CA GLN A 72 21.24 1.77 5.23
C GLN A 72 20.64 0.35 5.19
N SER A 73 21.48 -0.69 5.25
CA SER A 73 21.03 -2.09 5.22
C SER A 73 20.23 -2.47 6.47
N SER A 74 20.70 -2.03 7.63
CA SER A 74 20.06 -2.23 8.94
C SER A 74 18.75 -1.46 9.04
N MET A 75 18.70 -0.20 8.62
CA MET A 75 17.48 0.62 8.56
C MET A 75 16.45 0.01 7.62
N ALA A 76 16.85 -0.43 6.42
CA ALA A 76 15.96 -1.11 5.49
C ALA A 76 15.41 -2.42 6.09
N SER A 77 16.23 -3.16 6.84
CA SER A 77 15.82 -4.38 7.54
C SER A 77 14.84 -4.08 8.67
N ALA A 78 15.08 -3.03 9.46
CA ALA A 78 14.19 -2.59 10.54
C ALA A 78 12.81 -2.18 9.99
N TRP A 79 12.76 -1.36 8.94
CA TRP A 79 11.51 -0.98 8.27
C TRP A 79 10.79 -2.16 7.62
N ARG A 80 11.52 -3.12 7.05
CA ARG A 80 10.95 -4.36 6.50
C ARG A 80 10.31 -5.20 7.60
N LEU A 81 10.98 -5.35 8.74
CA LEU A 81 10.47 -6.09 9.89
C LEU A 81 9.24 -5.40 10.49
N ALA A 82 9.28 -4.08 10.69
CA ALA A 82 8.14 -3.30 11.16
C ALA A 82 6.93 -3.44 10.22
N THR A 83 7.15 -3.30 8.91
CA THR A 83 6.10 -3.47 7.88
C THR A 83 5.51 -4.87 7.92
N PHE A 84 6.34 -5.89 8.11
CA PHE A 84 5.90 -7.28 8.23
C PHE A 84 4.97 -7.47 9.44
N PHE A 85 5.37 -7.00 10.62
CA PHE A 85 4.54 -7.07 11.83
C PHE A 85 3.24 -6.31 11.70
N ILE A 86 3.28 -5.08 11.18
CA ILE A 86 2.09 -4.24 10.97
C ILE A 86 1.12 -4.91 9.99
N ASN A 87 1.62 -5.50 8.91
CA ASN A 87 0.78 -6.24 7.96
C ASN A 87 0.10 -7.43 8.64
N ILE A 88 0.84 -8.26 9.38
CA ILE A 88 0.25 -9.39 10.13
C ILE A 88 -0.84 -8.89 11.07
N LEU A 89 -0.57 -7.82 11.80
CA LEU A 89 -1.53 -7.23 12.74
C LEU A 89 -2.80 -6.79 12.01
N ILE A 90 -2.68 -6.03 10.92
CA ILE A 90 -3.84 -5.53 10.15
C ILE A 90 -4.66 -6.69 9.59
N PHE A 91 -4.01 -7.69 8.97
CA PHE A 91 -4.71 -8.85 8.43
C PHE A 91 -5.42 -9.65 9.52
N THR A 92 -4.77 -9.85 10.66
CA THR A 92 -5.31 -10.61 11.79
C THR A 92 -6.49 -9.88 12.42
N VAL A 93 -6.35 -8.58 12.73
CA VAL A 93 -7.41 -7.74 13.31
C VAL A 93 -8.60 -7.66 12.38
N THR A 94 -8.37 -7.40 11.08
CA THR A 94 -9.46 -7.36 10.10
C THR A 94 -10.17 -8.69 9.99
N GLY A 95 -9.43 -9.80 9.97
CA GLY A 95 -10.00 -11.15 9.96
C GLY A 95 -10.88 -11.44 11.18
N ILE A 96 -10.45 -11.03 12.38
CA ILE A 96 -11.23 -11.18 13.61
C ILE A 96 -12.51 -10.35 13.57
N ILE A 97 -12.44 -9.08 13.15
CA ILE A 97 -13.60 -8.20 13.05
C ILE A 97 -14.60 -8.74 12.03
N LEU A 98 -14.10 -9.20 10.88
CA LEU A 98 -14.91 -9.86 9.86
C LEU A 98 -15.62 -11.09 10.42
N ALA A 99 -14.89 -11.99 11.10
CA ALA A 99 -15.48 -13.20 11.70
C ALA A 99 -16.58 -12.89 12.71
N ARG A 100 -16.40 -11.84 13.54
CA ARG A 100 -17.44 -11.39 14.49
C ARG A 100 -18.67 -10.86 13.78
N SER A 101 -18.49 -10.05 12.74
CA SER A 101 -19.58 -9.50 11.91
C SER A 101 -20.42 -10.63 11.27
N PHE A 102 -19.78 -11.73 10.87
CA PHE A 102 -20.49 -12.91 10.33
C PHE A 102 -21.27 -13.73 11.36
N ILE A 103 -20.76 -13.87 12.59
CA ILE A 103 -21.36 -14.73 13.62
C ILE A 103 -22.44 -13.98 14.41
N GLY A 104 -22.31 -12.66 14.57
CA GLY A 104 -23.25 -11.80 15.29
C GLY A 104 -24.48 -11.42 14.47
N THR A 105 -25.50 -12.29 14.44
CA THR A 105 -26.94 -11.94 14.38
C THR A 105 -27.34 -10.60 13.71
N SER A 106 -27.07 -10.44 12.40
CA SER A 106 -27.71 -9.45 11.50
C SER A 106 -27.57 -9.93 10.06
N THR A 107 -28.11 -11.12 9.77
CA THR A 107 -28.05 -11.76 8.46
C THR A 107 -28.93 -11.04 7.43
N THR A 108 -28.39 -9.96 6.86
CA THR A 108 -28.74 -9.52 5.49
C THR A 108 -27.62 -9.80 4.48
N ILE A 109 -26.54 -10.48 4.88
CA ILE A 109 -25.54 -10.97 3.91
C ILE A 109 -26.10 -12.21 3.23
N THR A 110 -26.70 -12.01 2.07
CA THR A 110 -27.32 -13.05 1.25
C THR A 110 -26.26 -13.63 0.30
N THR A 111 -26.48 -14.83 -0.25
CA THR A 111 -25.69 -15.38 -1.38
C THR A 111 -25.52 -14.36 -2.54
N LYS A 112 -26.43 -13.40 -2.65
CA LYS A 112 -26.37 -12.28 -3.59
C LYS A 112 -25.17 -11.34 -3.35
N ASP A 113 -24.79 -11.07 -2.10
CA ASP A 113 -23.67 -10.18 -1.77
C ASP A 113 -22.31 -10.79 -2.15
N PHE A 114 -22.21 -12.12 -2.10
CA PHE A 114 -21.07 -12.84 -2.65
C PHE A 114 -20.96 -12.65 -4.17
N GLY A 115 -22.09 -12.73 -4.88
CA GLY A 115 -22.16 -12.41 -6.31
C GLY A 115 -21.73 -10.98 -6.61
N PHE A 116 -22.20 -10.01 -5.83
CA PHE A 116 -21.76 -8.61 -5.95
C PHE A 116 -20.25 -8.44 -5.72
N SER A 117 -19.67 -9.13 -4.74
CA SER A 117 -18.21 -9.10 -4.51
C SER A 117 -17.40 -9.60 -5.72
N ILE A 118 -17.87 -10.64 -6.42
CA ILE A 118 -17.23 -11.14 -7.65
C ILE A 118 -17.35 -10.11 -8.78
N VAL A 119 -18.52 -9.50 -8.95
CA VAL A 119 -18.73 -8.45 -9.95
C VAL A 119 -17.82 -7.25 -9.67
N LEU A 120 -17.72 -6.81 -8.42
CA LEU A 120 -16.81 -5.74 -7.99
C LEU A 120 -15.35 -6.11 -8.25
N TYR A 121 -14.94 -7.35 -7.99
CA TYR A 121 -13.61 -7.83 -8.31
C TYR A 121 -13.31 -7.71 -9.81
N ILE A 122 -14.24 -8.12 -10.68
CA ILE A 122 -14.09 -7.99 -12.14
C ILE A 122 -14.04 -6.52 -12.56
N MET A 123 -14.94 -5.67 -12.03
CA MET A 123 -14.97 -4.24 -12.32
C MET A 123 -13.66 -3.54 -11.95
N ILE A 124 -13.07 -3.89 -10.82
CA ILE A 124 -11.77 -3.35 -10.38
C ILE A 124 -10.65 -3.75 -11.36
N HIS A 125 -10.67 -4.98 -11.87
CA HIS A 125 -9.69 -5.43 -12.87
C HIS A 125 -9.87 -4.71 -14.20
N ILE A 126 -11.11 -4.52 -14.65
CA ILE A 126 -11.43 -3.73 -15.84
C ILE A 126 -10.92 -2.30 -15.69
N GLY A 127 -11.20 -1.66 -14.54
CA GLY A 127 -10.69 -0.32 -14.24
C GLY A 127 -9.17 -0.25 -14.35
N ARG A 128 -8.44 -1.26 -13.87
CA ARG A 128 -6.98 -1.32 -14.01
C ARG A 128 -6.52 -1.50 -15.46
N ILE A 129 -7.17 -2.36 -16.23
CA ILE A 129 -6.88 -2.53 -17.65
C ILE A 129 -7.02 -1.19 -18.36
N ILE A 130 -8.12 -0.47 -18.11
CA ILE A 130 -8.39 0.85 -18.68
C ILE A 130 -7.27 1.83 -18.29
N THR A 131 -6.91 1.93 -17.00
CA THR A 131 -5.85 2.84 -16.56
C THR A 131 -4.51 2.54 -17.22
N VAL A 132 -4.12 1.26 -17.30
CA VAL A 132 -2.84 0.87 -17.91
C VAL A 132 -2.84 1.12 -19.41
N VAL A 133 -3.94 0.82 -20.11
CA VAL A 133 -4.07 1.06 -21.56
C VAL A 133 -4.05 2.55 -21.89
N ILE A 134 -4.71 3.39 -21.09
CA ILE A 134 -4.69 4.85 -21.26
C ILE A 134 -3.30 5.42 -20.97
N LEU A 135 -2.60 4.90 -19.96
CA LEU A 135 -1.29 5.40 -19.57
C LEU A 135 -0.16 4.87 -20.47
N HIS A 136 -0.33 3.71 -21.11
CA HIS A 136 0.67 3.12 -22.01
C HIS A 136 1.17 4.09 -23.12
N PRO A 137 0.31 4.78 -23.89
CA PRO A 137 0.78 5.76 -24.89
C PRO A 137 1.50 6.94 -24.25
N PHE A 138 1.10 7.37 -23.05
CA PHE A 138 1.79 8.45 -22.32
C PHE A 138 3.20 8.03 -21.86
N MET A 139 3.36 6.79 -21.41
CA MET A 139 4.67 6.26 -21.00
C MET A 139 5.66 6.16 -22.16
N LYS A 140 5.17 5.79 -23.36
CA LYS A 140 5.97 5.82 -24.58
C LYS A 140 6.50 7.22 -24.89
N TRP A 141 5.71 8.25 -24.65
CA TRP A 141 6.13 9.64 -24.87
C TRP A 141 7.21 10.10 -23.88
N THR A 142 7.19 9.60 -22.65
CA THR A 142 8.23 9.85 -21.63
C THR A 142 9.53 9.01 -21.82
N GLY A 143 9.61 8.20 -22.87
CA GLY A 143 10.80 7.39 -23.20
C GLY A 143 10.90 6.05 -22.46
N VAL A 144 9.84 5.62 -21.76
CA VAL A 144 9.79 4.30 -21.10
C VAL A 144 9.11 3.31 -22.03
N TYR A 145 9.89 2.38 -22.60
CA TYR A 145 9.38 1.34 -23.49
C TYR A 145 8.85 0.16 -22.68
N LEU A 146 7.52 0.07 -22.53
CA LEU A 146 6.87 -1.12 -21.99
C LEU A 146 6.36 -2.01 -23.13
N SER A 147 6.80 -3.26 -23.13
CA SER A 147 6.25 -4.27 -24.01
C SER A 147 4.82 -4.62 -23.59
N TRP A 148 4.04 -5.21 -24.51
CA TRP A 148 2.69 -5.69 -24.17
C TRP A 148 2.71 -6.74 -23.05
N LYS A 149 3.81 -7.53 -22.96
CA LYS A 149 4.01 -8.50 -21.89
C LYS A 149 4.16 -7.81 -20.52
N ASP A 150 4.89 -6.70 -20.48
CA ASP A 150 5.07 -5.91 -19.26
C ASP A 150 3.75 -5.27 -18.82
N CYS A 151 2.92 -4.79 -19.76
CA CYS A 151 1.58 -4.28 -19.46
C CYS A 151 0.68 -5.35 -18.83
N VAL A 152 0.71 -6.59 -19.33
CA VAL A 152 -0.05 -7.70 -18.75
C VAL A 152 0.43 -8.00 -17.33
N VAL A 153 1.75 -8.02 -17.10
CA VAL A 153 2.30 -8.19 -15.75
C VAL A 153 1.89 -7.03 -14.84
N LEU A 154 1.90 -5.79 -15.30
CA LEU A 154 1.48 -4.63 -14.52
C LEU A 154 0.01 -4.71 -14.10
N ILE A 155 -0.87 -5.16 -15.00
CA ILE A 155 -2.29 -5.35 -14.69
C ILE A 155 -2.46 -6.45 -13.64
N TRP A 156 -1.73 -7.56 -13.79
CA TRP A 156 -1.87 -8.74 -12.93
C TRP A 156 -1.19 -8.62 -11.56
N SER A 157 -0.03 -7.96 -11.49
CA SER A 157 0.81 -7.85 -10.28
C SER A 157 0.28 -6.88 -9.22
N GLY A 158 -0.76 -6.09 -9.53
CA GLY A 158 -1.36 -5.14 -8.60
C GLY A 158 -2.18 -5.83 -7.49
N LEU A 159 -1.50 -6.43 -6.53
CA LEU A 159 -2.10 -6.96 -5.32
C LEU A 159 -2.75 -5.81 -4.52
N ARG A 160 -4.03 -5.96 -4.14
CA ARG A 160 -4.64 -5.03 -3.20
C ARG A 160 -4.00 -5.27 -1.83
N GLY A 161 -3.33 -4.25 -1.32
CA GLY A 161 -2.55 -4.33 -0.09
C GLY A 161 -3.35 -4.08 1.18
N SER A 162 -2.63 -4.06 2.30
CA SER A 162 -3.12 -3.74 3.65
C SER A 162 -3.80 -2.37 3.75
N MET A 163 -3.45 -1.41 2.91
CA MET A 163 -4.06 -0.07 2.90
C MET A 163 -5.58 -0.09 2.69
N ALA A 164 -6.09 -0.99 1.84
CA ALA A 164 -7.54 -1.12 1.64
C ALA A 164 -8.24 -1.64 2.91
N LEU A 165 -7.57 -2.55 3.63
CA LEU A 165 -8.07 -3.09 4.90
C LEU A 165 -8.08 -2.02 6.00
N ILE A 166 -7.02 -1.21 6.10
CA ILE A 166 -6.99 -0.09 7.06
C ILE A 166 -8.16 0.88 6.80
N LEU A 167 -8.39 1.25 5.54
CA LEU A 167 -9.46 2.20 5.21
C LEU A 167 -10.84 1.66 5.60
N VAL A 168 -11.09 0.37 5.34
CA VAL A 168 -12.38 -0.22 5.72
C VAL A 168 -12.51 -0.44 7.24
N LEU A 169 -11.40 -0.67 7.95
CA LEU A 169 -11.39 -0.70 9.41
C LEU A 169 -11.78 0.66 10.00
N ILE A 170 -11.26 1.76 9.45
CA ILE A 170 -11.64 3.12 9.88
C ILE A 170 -13.15 3.32 9.69
N ILE A 171 -13.70 2.94 8.54
CA ILE A 171 -15.14 3.02 8.26
C ILE A 171 -15.94 2.13 9.23
N SER A 172 -15.43 0.93 9.54
CA SER A 172 -16.10 0.00 10.46
C SER A 172 -16.18 0.54 11.89
N LEU A 173 -15.17 1.30 12.32
CA LEU A 173 -15.06 1.87 13.66
C LEU A 173 -15.81 3.21 13.80
N ASP A 174 -16.08 3.92 12.71
CA ASP A 174 -16.74 5.23 12.73
C ASP A 174 -18.21 5.13 13.14
N THR A 175 -18.53 5.46 14.40
CA THR A 175 -19.86 5.38 15.02
C THR A 175 -20.96 6.21 14.32
N SER A 176 -20.61 7.09 13.38
CA SER A 176 -21.55 7.95 12.67
C SER A 176 -22.30 7.25 11.53
N ILE A 177 -21.79 6.12 11.02
CA ILE A 177 -22.31 5.44 9.83
C ILE A 177 -23.32 4.35 10.23
N ASP A 178 -24.34 4.03 9.44
CA ASP A 178 -25.23 2.90 9.78
C ASP A 178 -24.45 1.57 9.93
N PRO A 179 -24.66 0.77 11.00
CA PRO A 179 -23.92 -0.47 11.24
C PRO A 179 -24.05 -1.47 10.08
N VAL A 180 -25.21 -1.55 9.43
CA VAL A 180 -25.44 -2.46 8.29
C VAL A 180 -24.58 -2.06 7.10
N ILE A 181 -24.40 -0.76 6.88
CA ILE A 181 -23.56 -0.25 5.79
C ILE A 181 -22.09 -0.60 6.08
N ARG A 182 -21.63 -0.37 7.31
CA ARG A 182 -20.25 -0.69 7.72
C ARG A 182 -19.90 -2.15 7.52
N ASP A 183 -20.77 -3.06 7.96
CA ASP A 183 -20.57 -4.50 7.83
C ASP A 183 -20.51 -4.94 6.36
N ARG A 184 -21.36 -4.35 5.50
CA ARG A 184 -21.31 -4.60 4.05
C ARG A 184 -20.02 -4.12 3.41
N PHE A 185 -19.56 -2.92 3.75
CA PHE A 185 -18.26 -2.41 3.27
C PHE A 185 -17.11 -3.29 3.74
N LEU A 186 -17.09 -3.66 5.02
CA LEU A 186 -16.11 -4.57 5.61
C LEU A 186 -16.08 -5.90 4.86
N PHE A 187 -17.25 -6.48 4.58
CA PHE A 187 -17.36 -7.73 3.84
C PHE A 187 -16.82 -7.60 2.41
N HIS A 188 -17.31 -6.64 1.62
CA HIS A 188 -16.92 -6.51 0.21
C HIS A 188 -15.42 -6.20 0.05
N VAL A 189 -14.88 -5.25 0.83
CA VAL A 189 -13.46 -4.89 0.73
C VAL A 189 -12.56 -6.04 1.15
N SER A 190 -12.88 -6.70 2.27
CA SER A 190 -12.10 -7.85 2.75
C SER A 190 -12.15 -9.01 1.75
N MET A 191 -13.32 -9.28 1.17
CA MET A 191 -13.48 -10.32 0.16
C MET A 191 -12.68 -10.02 -1.11
N ILE A 192 -12.70 -8.78 -1.60
CA ILE A 192 -11.91 -8.35 -2.75
C ILE A 192 -10.41 -8.50 -2.46
N VAL A 193 -9.95 -8.08 -1.29
CA VAL A 193 -8.53 -8.23 -0.89
C VAL A 193 -8.16 -9.71 -0.87
N LEU A 194 -8.97 -10.56 -0.22
CA LEU A 194 -8.76 -12.01 -0.19
C LEU A 194 -8.68 -12.60 -1.60
N LEU A 195 -9.66 -12.31 -2.46
CA LEU A 195 -9.69 -12.78 -3.86
C LEU A 195 -8.43 -12.35 -4.61
N THR A 196 -8.01 -11.09 -4.49
CA THR A 196 -6.79 -10.62 -5.17
C THR A 196 -5.52 -11.29 -4.63
N LEU A 197 -5.42 -11.57 -3.32
CA LEU A 197 -4.26 -12.27 -2.76
C LEU A 197 -4.23 -13.74 -3.18
N VAL A 198 -5.37 -14.43 -3.13
CA VAL A 198 -5.45 -15.86 -3.47
C VAL A 198 -5.30 -16.07 -4.97
N ILE A 199 -6.03 -15.32 -5.81
CA ILE A 199 -6.02 -15.50 -7.26
C ILE A 199 -4.76 -14.85 -7.85
N ASN A 200 -4.60 -13.54 -7.68
CA ASN A 200 -3.51 -12.82 -8.35
C ASN A 200 -2.17 -13.08 -7.65
N GLY A 201 -2.13 -13.21 -6.33
CA GLY A 201 -0.88 -13.45 -5.61
C GLY A 201 -0.25 -14.80 -5.91
N THR A 202 -1.04 -15.87 -5.93
CA THR A 202 -0.53 -17.20 -6.30
C THR A 202 -0.20 -17.27 -7.80
N SER A 203 -1.02 -16.65 -8.64
CA SER A 203 -0.84 -16.67 -10.10
C SER A 203 0.28 -15.74 -10.60
N SER A 204 0.66 -14.70 -9.87
CA SER A 204 1.65 -13.70 -10.33
C SER A 204 2.99 -14.32 -10.72
N LYS A 205 3.51 -15.26 -9.92
CA LYS A 205 4.77 -15.95 -10.24
C LYS A 205 4.65 -16.78 -11.53
N PHE A 206 3.48 -17.41 -11.73
CA PHE A 206 3.20 -18.20 -12.92
C PHE A 206 3.11 -17.32 -14.17
N VAL A 207 2.41 -16.18 -14.10
CA VAL A 207 2.27 -15.23 -15.21
C VAL A 207 3.63 -14.67 -15.65
N VAL A 208 4.49 -14.29 -14.70
CA VAL A 208 5.85 -13.81 -15.03
C VAL A 208 6.67 -14.90 -15.73
N LYS A 209 6.58 -16.16 -15.24
CA LYS A 209 7.28 -17.30 -15.84
C LYS A 209 6.75 -17.60 -17.25
N LEU A 210 5.44 -17.57 -17.45
CA LEU A 210 4.79 -17.83 -18.73
C LEU A 210 5.17 -16.79 -19.81
N LEU A 211 5.32 -15.53 -19.40
CA LEU A 211 5.68 -14.44 -20.33
C LEU A 211 7.18 -14.41 -20.69
N GLY A 212 8.00 -15.23 -20.02
CA GLY A 212 9.42 -15.37 -20.32
C GLY A 212 10.29 -14.17 -19.89
N LEU A 213 9.78 -13.31 -19.01
CA LEU A 213 10.47 -12.09 -18.56
C LEU A 213 11.66 -12.34 -17.61
N HIS A 214 11.98 -13.61 -17.34
CA HIS A 214 13.11 -14.00 -16.50
C HIS A 214 14.49 -13.84 -17.19
N HIS A 215 14.54 -13.44 -18.46
CA HIS A 215 15.77 -13.39 -19.28
C HIS A 215 16.28 -11.97 -19.64
N GLY A 216 15.67 -10.89 -19.13
CA GLY A 216 15.97 -9.52 -19.59
C GLY A 216 16.96 -8.69 -18.78
N ALA A 217 17.84 -9.28 -17.95
CA ALA A 217 18.71 -8.52 -17.05
C ALA A 217 20.22 -8.82 -17.18
N TYR A 218 20.66 -9.44 -18.27
CA TYR A 218 22.07 -9.48 -18.68
C TYR A 218 22.14 -9.60 -20.21
N ASP A 219 22.08 -8.45 -20.88
CA ASP A 219 22.79 -8.13 -22.13
C ASP A 219 23.03 -6.61 -22.14
#